data_AF-A0A846Q8U0-F1
#
_entry.id   AF-A0A846Q8U0-F1
#
_cell.length_a   1.000
_cell.length_b   1.000
_cell.length_c   1.000
_cell.angle_alpha   90.00
_cell.angle_beta   90.00
_cell.angle_gamma   90.00
#
_symmetry.space_group_name_H-M   'P 1'
#
loop_
_entity.id
_entity.type
_entity.pdbx_description
1 polymer ?
#
loop_
_entity_poly.entity_id
_entity_poly.type
_entity_poly.pdbx_seq_one_letter_code
_entity_poly.pdbx_strand_id
1 'polypeptide(L)'
;MKITQANNSELLVEEELSFLRIRRKIQTKHNIQKPNIHKIWILSGPLKGSSFVEYYEKASKGTAITIEVNLSFNNIFVIFYPLQKFVKNQVNKIMDEFIYQCELHEKILEK
;
A
#
# COMPACT_ATOMS: atom_id res chain seq x y z
N MET A 1 -3.03 -6.85 -12.41
CA MET A 1 -2.68 -7.61 -11.18
C MET A 1 -2.95 -9.08 -11.43
N LYS A 2 -2.07 -9.98 -10.99
CA LYS A 2 -2.24 -11.44 -11.05
C LYS A 2 -1.73 -12.07 -9.75
N ILE A 3 -2.59 -12.81 -9.05
CA ILE A 3 -2.16 -13.62 -7.90
C ILE A 3 -1.42 -14.85 -8.44
N THR A 4 -0.19 -15.07 -7.95
CA THR A 4 0.68 -16.16 -8.38
C THR A 4 0.72 -17.30 -7.37
N GLN A 5 0.61 -16.99 -6.08
CA GLN A 5 0.50 -17.94 -4.99
C GLN A 5 -0.42 -17.38 -3.91
N ALA A 6 -1.17 -18.26 -3.25
CA ALA A 6 -2.06 -17.90 -2.15
C ALA A 6 -2.06 -18.98 -1.08
N ASN A 7 -1.99 -18.55 0.17
CA ASN A 7 -2.04 -19.35 1.38
C ASN A 7 -2.84 -18.57 2.44
N ASN A 8 -3.18 -19.20 3.57
CA ASN A 8 -4.20 -18.71 4.52
C ASN A 8 -4.09 -17.23 4.93
N SER A 9 -2.87 -16.69 5.01
CA SER A 9 -2.61 -15.29 5.37
C SER A 9 -1.62 -14.61 4.44
N GLU A 10 -1.16 -15.28 3.38
CA GLU A 10 -0.10 -14.77 2.51
C GLU A 10 -0.52 -14.86 1.05
N LEU A 11 -0.12 -13.87 0.26
CA LEU A 11 -0.37 -13.82 -1.18
C LEU A 11 0.91 -13.34 -1.85
N LEU A 12 1.33 -14.01 -2.94
CA LEU A 12 2.31 -13.47 -3.87
C LEU A 12 1.60 -12.95 -5.10
N VAL A 13 1.81 -11.69 -5.42
CA VAL A 13 1.10 -10.96 -6.47
C VAL A 13 2.11 -10.41 -7.47
N GLU A 14 1.81 -10.56 -8.76
CA GLU A 14 2.45 -9.78 -9.82
C GLU A 14 1.55 -8.59 -10.16
N GLU A 15 2.07 -7.39 -9.95
CA GLU A 15 1.32 -6.15 -10.14
C GLU A 15 2.14 -5.08 -10.86
N GLU A 16 1.44 -4.09 -11.41
CA GLU A 16 2.07 -2.99 -12.11
C GLU A 16 2.15 -1.79 -11.16
N LEU A 17 3.37 -1.42 -10.79
CA LEU A 17 3.63 -0.23 -9.99
C LEU A 17 4.07 0.91 -10.91
N SER A 18 3.40 2.05 -10.77
CA SER A 18 3.80 3.30 -11.41
C SER A 18 4.51 4.18 -10.38
N PHE A 19 5.82 4.35 -10.54
CA PHE A 19 6.64 5.21 -9.68
C PHE A 19 7.46 6.18 -10.53
N LEU A 20 7.43 7.47 -10.21
CA LEU A 20 8.07 8.53 -11.01
C LEU A 20 7.75 8.47 -12.52
N ARG A 21 6.48 8.16 -12.85
CA ARG A 21 5.98 7.92 -14.23
C ARG A 21 6.56 6.69 -14.94
N ILE A 22 7.39 5.90 -14.26
CA ILE A 22 7.89 4.63 -14.78
C ILE A 22 6.95 3.53 -14.31
N ARG A 23 6.33 2.82 -15.26
CA ARG A 23 5.52 1.64 -14.97
C ARG A 23 6.38 0.40 -15.06
N ARG A 24 6.35 -0.43 -14.02
CA ARG A 24 7.06 -1.72 -13.99
C ARG A 24 6.16 -2.78 -13.38
N LYS A 25 6.24 -3.98 -13.95
CA LYS A 25 5.76 -5.18 -13.27
C LYS A 25 6.69 -5.48 -12.10
N ILE A 26 6.10 -5.65 -10.94
CA ILE A 26 6.79 -6.02 -9.70
C ILE A 26 6.09 -7.22 -9.08
N GLN A 27 6.84 -7.92 -8.23
CA GLN A 27 6.31 -8.97 -7.38
C GLN A 27 6.19 -8.42 -5.97
N THR A 28 5.04 -8.60 -5.36
CA THR A 28 4.77 -8.21 -3.99
C THR A 28 4.28 -9.39 -3.17
N LYS A 29 4.70 -9.42 -1.91
CA LYS A 29 4.15 -10.33 -0.91
C LYS A 29 3.19 -9.54 -0.05
N HIS A 30 1.95 -10.01 0.05
CA HIS A 30 0.96 -9.51 0.99
C HIS A 30 0.86 -10.52 2.13
N ASN A 31 0.83 -10.04 3.38
CA ASN A 31 0.49 -10.84 4.55
C ASN A 31 -0.62 -10.15 5.33
N ILE A 32 -1.77 -10.80 5.40
CA ILE A 32 -2.97 -10.31 6.09
C ILE A 32 -3.02 -10.99 7.45
N GLN A 33 -2.66 -10.25 8.50
CA GLN A 33 -2.71 -10.71 9.88
C GLN A 33 -4.04 -10.25 10.48
N LYS A 34 -4.97 -11.20 10.62
CA LYS A 34 -6.27 -10.93 11.22
C LYS A 34 -6.11 -10.51 12.69
N PRO A 35 -6.94 -9.58 13.19
CA PRO A 35 -8.07 -8.97 12.48
C PRO A 35 -7.71 -7.74 11.64
N ASN A 36 -6.54 -7.13 11.81
CA ASN A 36 -6.41 -5.69 11.51
C ASN A 36 -5.05 -5.21 11.03
N ILE A 37 -4.16 -6.09 10.58
CA ILE A 37 -2.85 -5.68 10.06
C ILE A 37 -2.66 -6.27 8.66
N HIS A 38 -2.23 -5.43 7.72
CA HIS A 38 -1.84 -5.84 6.38
C HIS A 38 -0.41 -5.39 6.09
N LYS A 39 0.45 -6.35 5.77
CA LYS A 39 1.88 -6.14 5.48
C LYS A 39 2.14 -6.42 4.02
N ILE A 40 2.85 -5.51 3.37
CA ILE A 40 3.21 -5.62 1.95
C ILE A 40 4.73 -5.50 1.86
N TRP A 41 5.36 -6.39 1.10
CA TRP A 41 6.78 -6.32 0.77
C TRP A 41 6.99 -6.33 -0.74
N ILE A 42 7.85 -5.44 -1.22
CA ILE A 42 8.27 -5.42 -2.63
C ILE A 42 9.45 -6.38 -2.82
N LEU A 43 9.22 -7.45 -3.57
CA LEU A 43 10.18 -8.54 -3.78
C LEU A 43 11.06 -8.34 -5.03
N SER A 44 10.63 -7.52 -5.97
CA SER A 44 11.36 -7.28 -7.23
C SER A 44 11.26 -5.84 -7.73
N GLY A 45 12.13 -5.48 -8.68
CA GLY A 45 12.19 -4.14 -9.27
C GLY A 45 13.07 -3.15 -8.49
N PRO A 46 12.99 -1.85 -8.83
CA PRO A 46 13.88 -0.80 -8.30
C PRO A 46 13.65 -0.48 -6.81
N LEU A 47 12.47 -0.84 -6.28
CA LEU A 47 12.08 -0.64 -4.88
C LEU A 47 12.15 -1.94 -4.06
N LYS A 48 12.87 -2.96 -4.55
CA LYS A 48 13.04 -4.23 -3.83
C LYS A 48 13.54 -3.99 -2.41
N GLY A 49 12.90 -4.64 -1.45
CA GLY A 49 13.17 -4.48 -0.03
C GLY A 49 12.31 -3.41 0.67
N SER A 50 11.53 -2.63 -0.09
CA SER A 50 10.54 -1.73 0.51
C SER A 50 9.40 -2.52 1.15
N SER A 51 8.79 -1.94 2.18
CA SER A 51 7.63 -2.52 2.87
C SER A 51 6.62 -1.47 3.28
N PHE A 52 5.36 -1.88 3.32
CA PHE A 52 4.24 -1.09 3.82
C PHE A 52 3.54 -1.91 4.90
N VAL A 53 3.22 -1.27 6.02
CA VAL A 53 2.43 -1.89 7.08
C VAL A 53 1.22 -1.02 7.35
N GLU A 54 0.05 -1.58 7.10
CA GLU A 54 -1.24 -0.93 7.27
C GLU A 54 -1.89 -1.48 8.54
N TYR A 55 -2.24 -0.58 9.45
CA TYR A 55 -2.96 -0.87 10.68
C TYR A 55 -4.37 -0.30 10.58
N TYR A 56 -5.36 -1.12 10.91
CA TYR A 56 -6.76 -0.75 10.92
C TYR A 56 -7.26 -0.74 12.36
N GLU A 57 -7.63 0.42 12.86
CA GLU A 57 -8.06 0.56 14.25
C GLU A 57 -9.47 1.15 14.31
N LYS A 58 -10.27 0.66 15.27
CA LYS A 58 -11.59 1.23 15.49
C LYS A 58 -11.42 2.67 16.00
N ALA A 59 -12.07 3.62 15.32
CA ALA A 59 -12.11 5.02 15.74
C ALA A 59 -13.51 5.37 16.28
N SER A 60 -13.64 6.58 16.84
CA SER A 60 -14.95 7.11 17.27
C SER A 60 -15.93 7.26 16.10
N LYS A 61 -15.42 7.41 14.87
CA LYS A 61 -16.17 7.43 13.61
C LYS A 61 -15.43 6.56 12.60
N GLY A 62 -15.98 5.39 12.29
CA GLY A 62 -15.41 4.45 11.33
C GLY A 62 -14.08 3.83 11.78
N THR A 63 -13.13 3.74 10.84
CA THR A 63 -11.84 3.05 11.00
C THR A 63 -10.70 4.04 10.77
N ALA A 64 -9.77 4.14 11.71
CA ALA A 64 -8.50 4.81 11.51
C ALA A 64 -7.54 3.88 10.77
N ILE A 65 -6.89 4.41 9.71
CA ILE A 65 -5.92 3.67 8.91
C ILE A 65 -4.56 4.34 9.09
N THR A 66 -3.59 3.61 9.64
CA THR A 66 -2.20 4.06 9.76
C THR A 66 -1.34 3.25 8.80
N ILE A 67 -0.57 3.92 7.95
CA ILE A 67 0.31 3.28 6.98
C ILE A 67 1.76 3.65 7.29
N GLU A 68 2.53 2.68 7.74
CA GLU A 68 3.97 2.79 7.89
C GLU A 68 4.65 2.42 6.57
N VAL A 69 5.48 3.33 6.06
CA VAL A 69 6.15 3.18 4.77
C VAL A 69 7.66 3.13 4.97
N ASN A 70 8.28 2.01 4.62
CA ASN A 70 9.72 1.86 4.54
C ASN A 70 10.12 1.67 3.07
N LEU A 71 10.92 2.61 2.54
CA LEU A 71 11.38 2.54 1.16
C LEU A 71 12.86 2.16 1.11
N SER A 72 13.13 1.07 0.43
CA SER A 72 14.46 0.64 0.04
C SER A 72 14.69 0.97 -1.42
N PHE A 73 15.69 1.80 -1.70
CA PHE A 73 16.16 2.08 -3.05
C PHE A 73 17.52 1.41 -3.23
N ASN A 74 17.69 0.63 -4.29
CA ASN A 74 19.00 0.04 -4.59
C ASN A 74 20.00 1.16 -4.96
N ASN A 75 20.90 1.49 -4.02
CA ASN A 75 22.18 2.24 -4.02
C ASN A 75 22.45 3.43 -4.97
N ILE A 76 21.60 3.77 -5.93
CA ILE A 76 21.78 4.91 -6.86
C ILE A 76 20.97 6.13 -6.39
N PHE A 77 19.96 5.94 -5.55
CA PHE A 77 19.09 7.01 -5.05
C PHE A 77 19.23 7.12 -3.52
N VAL A 78 20.18 7.94 -3.08
CA VAL A 78 20.18 8.45 -1.70
C VAL A 78 18.83 9.15 -1.48
N ILE A 79 18.10 8.78 -0.43
CA ILE A 79 16.79 9.34 -0.12
C ILE A 79 16.96 10.82 0.23
N PHE A 80 16.74 11.71 -0.74
CA PHE A 80 16.64 13.13 -0.47
C PHE A 80 15.29 13.41 0.20
N TYR A 81 15.26 14.27 1.24
CA TYR A 81 14.06 14.77 1.92
C TYR A 81 12.82 15.06 1.01
N PRO A 82 12.95 15.64 -0.20
CA PRO A 82 11.82 15.81 -1.12
C PRO A 82 11.07 14.52 -1.46
N LEU A 83 11.74 13.37 -1.49
CA LEU A 83 11.14 12.10 -1.86
C LEU A 83 10.20 11.54 -0.77
N GLN A 84 10.59 11.69 0.50
CA GLN A 84 9.74 11.28 1.62
C GLN A 84 8.42 12.07 1.64
N LYS A 85 8.51 13.40 1.45
CA LYS A 85 7.33 14.27 1.36
C LYS A 85 6.47 13.90 0.15
N PHE A 86 7.09 13.64 -1.00
CA PHE A 86 6.37 13.21 -2.21
C PHE A 86 5.59 11.91 -1.98
N VAL A 87 6.24 10.89 -1.42
CA VAL A 87 5.60 9.59 -1.14
C VAL A 87 4.46 9.76 -0.15
N LYS A 88 4.68 10.47 0.96
CA LYS A 88 3.63 10.75 1.95
C LYS A 88 2.41 11.41 1.30
N ASN A 89 2.62 12.43 0.47
CA ASN A 89 1.53 13.11 -0.21
C ASN A 89 0.79 12.20 -1.19
N GLN A 90 1.51 11.35 -1.92
CA GLN A 90 0.91 10.40 -2.86
C GLN A 90 0.08 9.33 -2.14
N VAL A 91 0.59 8.77 -1.04
CA VAL A 91 -0.14 7.79 -0.22
C VAL A 91 -1.39 8.43 0.37
N ASN A 92 -1.28 9.61 0.98
CA ASN A 92 -2.43 10.33 1.52
C ASN A 92 -3.50 10.57 0.45
N LYS A 93 -3.10 11.06 -0.73
CA LYS A 93 -4.04 11.30 -1.84
C LYS A 93 -4.80 10.04 -2.27
N ILE A 94 -4.11 8.89 -2.33
CA ILE A 94 -4.73 7.61 -2.67
C ILE A 94 -5.71 7.19 -1.57
N MET A 95 -5.32 7.35 -0.30
CA MET A 95 -6.17 7.01 0.83
C MET A 95 -7.38 7.93 0.97
N ASP A 96 -7.24 9.22 0.70
CA ASP A 96 -8.35 10.18 0.68
C ASP A 96 -9.40 9.78 -0.38
N GLU A 97 -8.95 9.42 -1.58
CA GLU A 97 -9.84 8.93 -2.65
C GLU A 97 -10.49 7.61 -2.25
N PHE A 98 -9.73 6.68 -1.67
CA PHE A 98 -10.27 5.40 -1.18
C PHE A 98 -11.36 5.61 -0.12
N ILE A 99 -11.11 6.44 0.89
CA ILE A 99 -12.07 6.78 1.95
C ILE A 99 -13.33 7.40 1.33
N TYR A 100 -13.16 8.37 0.42
CA TYR A 100 -14.27 9.00 -0.27
C TYR A 100 -15.16 7.99 -1.01
N GLN A 101 -14.57 7.05 -1.74
CA GLN A 101 -15.32 6.01 -2.45
C GLN A 101 -16.05 5.05 -1.48
N CYS A 102 -15.43 4.71 -0.34
CA CYS A 102 -16.08 3.89 0.69
C CYS A 102 -17.30 4.60 1.31
N GLU A 103 -17.17 5.86 1.69
CA GLU A 103 -18.27 6.65 2.27
C GLU A 103 -19.40 6.88 1.26
N LEU A 104 -19.07 7.04 -0.03
CA LEU A 104 -20.06 7.14 -1.10
C LEU A 104 -20.84 5.84 -1.26
N HIS A 105 -20.16 4.70 -1.19
CA HIS A 105 -20.77 3.38 -1.30
C HIS A 105 -21.72 3.08 -0.12
N GLU A 106 -21.33 3.46 1.10
CA GLU A 106 -22.18 3.33 2.30
C GLU A 106 -23.53 4.07 2.12
N LYS A 107 -23.48 5.32 1.66
CA LYS A 107 -24.69 6.13 1.42
C LYS A 107 -25.61 5.57 0.32
N ILE A 108 -25.08 4.77 -0.60
CA ILE A 108 -25.89 4.10 -1.63
C ILE A 108 -26.62 2.90 -1.03
N LEU A 109 -25.96 2.16 -0.13
CA LEU A 109 -26.55 0.98 0.52
C LEU A 109 -27.60 1.32 1.59
N GLU A 110 -27.55 2.53 2.15
CA GLU A 110 -28.54 3.04 3.11
C GLU A 110 -29.83 3.60 2.46
N LYS A 111 -29.92 3.64 1.12
CA LYS A 111 -31.10 4.06 0.35
C LYS A 111 -31.90 2.87 -0.16
#